data_AF-A0A1X7UTI5-F1
#
_entry.id   AF-A0A1X7UTI5-F1
#
_cell.length_a   1.000
_cell.length_b   1.000
_cell.length_c   1.000
_cell.angle_alpha   90.00
_cell.angle_beta   90.00
_cell.angle_gamma   90.00
#
_symmetry.space_group_name_H-M   'P 1'
#
loop_
_entity.id
_entity.type
_entity.pdbx_description
1 polymer ?
#
loop_
_entity_poly.entity_id
_entity_poly.type
_entity_poly.pdbx_seq_one_letter_code
_entity_poly.pdbx_strand_id
1 'polypeptide(L)'
;MHSHSPALALLHHTDKMASNISLHDIEDFIKDKIINENWTHYRLSQFLKLRYPSIRGFSVRTIERFCADKGIHRTNRLDDAALEQVVPAAVRTVGPSYGRKTMTGFLRSHEVRVSETRVGQALRHANPVYHRDRTEAATRSLNPVPYRRKNGTPNEIMRRANMTAYVQPSVLPETEDAVREMESLGSNLTYFSGFGIDPLQGQVHLIEERDRLFRQRYPDFGPFFHSVVNRDFHHFQQGLLFFIDKTRNLL
;
A
#
# COMPACT_ATOMS: atom_id res chain seq x y z
N MET A 1 4.96 20.72 61.01
CA MET A 1 6.09 19.77 60.93
C MET A 1 5.56 18.49 60.28
N HIS A 2 6.21 18.06 59.21
CA HIS A 2 5.62 17.26 58.15
C HIS A 2 5.28 15.82 58.56
N SER A 3 4.08 15.44 58.11
CA SER A 3 3.58 14.08 57.90
C SER A 3 4.51 13.28 56.98
N HIS A 4 5.02 12.15 57.44
CA HIS A 4 5.66 11.15 56.58
C HIS A 4 4.79 9.88 56.49
N SER A 5 4.45 9.57 55.25
CA SER A 5 3.58 8.50 54.76
C SER A 5 4.10 7.07 54.98
N PRO A 6 3.21 6.07 55.07
CA PRO A 6 3.54 4.64 55.12
C PRO A 6 3.70 4.06 53.70
N ALA A 7 4.80 4.38 53.02
CA ALA A 7 5.02 3.93 51.63
C ALA A 7 6.17 2.90 51.46
N LEU A 8 6.77 2.42 52.55
CA LEU A 8 7.97 1.56 52.50
C LEU A 8 7.76 0.12 53.01
N ALA A 9 6.51 -0.35 53.07
CA ALA A 9 6.18 -1.70 53.57
C ALA A 9 5.65 -2.68 52.51
N LEU A 10 5.67 -2.34 51.22
CA LEU A 10 5.13 -3.19 50.14
C LEU A 10 6.17 -3.76 49.16
N LEU A 11 7.46 -3.58 49.41
CA LEU A 11 8.52 -4.07 48.50
C LEU A 11 9.27 -5.33 48.98
N HIS A 12 8.94 -5.89 50.14
CA HIS A 12 9.67 -7.05 50.71
C HIS A 12 8.83 -8.33 50.87
N HIS A 13 7.68 -8.47 50.20
CA HIS A 13 6.83 -9.67 50.31
C HIS A 13 6.64 -10.50 49.04
N THR A 14 7.31 -10.18 47.92
CA THR A 14 7.14 -10.92 46.65
C THR A 14 8.37 -11.72 46.22
N ASP A 15 9.40 -11.84 47.06
CA ASP A 15 10.68 -12.48 46.68
C ASP A 15 10.75 -13.99 47.00
N LYS A 16 9.65 -14.58 47.48
CA LYS A 16 9.56 -16.02 47.83
C LYS A 16 8.67 -16.88 46.91
N MET A 17 8.21 -16.34 45.78
CA MET A 17 7.34 -17.05 44.81
C MET A 17 7.99 -17.26 43.42
N ALA A 18 9.31 -17.09 43.31
CA ALA A 18 10.02 -17.09 42.02
C ALA A 18 10.58 -18.45 41.59
N SER A 19 10.10 -19.57 42.14
CA SER A 19 10.71 -20.88 41.91
C SER A 19 10.06 -21.74 40.81
N ASN A 20 8.91 -21.37 40.22
CA ASN A 20 8.37 -22.10 39.06
C ASN A 20 7.22 -21.37 38.31
N ILE A 21 7.42 -20.12 37.89
CA ILE A 21 6.39 -19.40 37.11
C ILE A 21 6.36 -19.93 35.67
N SER A 22 5.22 -20.48 35.25
CA SER A 22 4.94 -20.94 33.89
C SER A 22 4.20 -19.88 33.07
N LEU A 23 4.20 -20.02 31.73
CA LEU A 23 3.42 -19.15 30.83
C LEU A 23 1.91 -19.19 31.14
N HIS A 24 1.41 -20.31 31.68
CA HIS A 24 0.02 -20.44 32.11
C HIS A 24 -0.32 -19.56 33.32
N ASP A 25 0.61 -19.38 34.26
CA ASP A 25 0.37 -18.59 35.48
C ASP A 25 0.28 -17.08 35.19
N ILE A 26 0.84 -16.65 34.05
CA ILE A 26 0.85 -15.27 33.59
C ILE A 26 0.02 -15.08 32.30
N GLU A 27 -0.91 -16.00 32.01
CA GLU A 27 -1.72 -15.98 30.78
C GLU A 27 -2.47 -14.66 30.60
N ASP A 28 -3.12 -14.15 31.65
CA ASP A 28 -3.90 -12.90 31.60
C ASP A 28 -3.01 -11.69 31.36
N PHE A 29 -1.82 -11.67 31.97
CA PHE A 29 -0.81 -10.64 31.71
C PHE A 29 -0.35 -10.66 30.25
N ILE A 30 -0.10 -11.86 29.70
CA ILE A 30 0.29 -12.02 28.29
C ILE A 30 -0.83 -11.53 27.36
N LYS A 31 -2.09 -11.88 27.65
CA LYS A 31 -3.26 -11.42 26.87
C LYS A 31 -3.37 -9.90 26.88
N ASP A 32 -3.31 -9.28 28.05
CA ASP A 32 -3.40 -7.82 28.20
C ASP A 32 -2.28 -7.11 27.41
N LYS A 33 -1.03 -7.55 27.55
CA LYS A 33 0.10 -6.96 26.83
C LYS A 33 0.01 -7.11 25.31
N ILE A 34 -0.48 -8.25 24.81
CA ILE A 34 -0.56 -8.51 23.38
C ILE A 34 -1.77 -7.80 22.75
N ILE A 35 -2.94 -7.87 23.38
CA ILE A 35 -4.20 -7.38 22.82
C ILE A 35 -4.40 -5.89 23.08
N ASN A 36 -4.23 -5.44 24.33
CA ASN A 36 -4.51 -4.05 24.71
C ASN A 36 -3.32 -3.14 24.45
N GLU A 37 -2.10 -3.60 24.74
CA GLU A 37 -0.88 -2.79 24.55
C GLU A 37 -0.14 -3.03 23.22
N ASN A 38 -0.63 -3.93 22.37
CA ASN A 38 -0.02 -4.24 21.06
C ASN A 38 1.45 -4.67 21.12
N TRP A 39 1.88 -5.37 22.18
CA TRP A 39 3.26 -5.84 22.27
C TRP A 39 3.56 -6.93 21.22
N THR A 40 4.78 -6.91 20.69
CA THR A 40 5.30 -8.01 19.87
C THR A 40 5.74 -9.18 20.75
N HIS A 41 5.69 -10.40 20.24
CA HIS A 41 6.21 -11.57 20.96
C HIS A 41 7.70 -11.41 21.29
N TYR A 42 8.46 -10.71 20.45
CA TYR A 42 9.85 -10.35 20.73
C TYR A 42 9.99 -9.44 21.95
N ARG A 43 9.23 -8.34 22.00
CA ARG A 43 9.24 -7.40 23.13
C ARG A 43 8.83 -8.11 24.43
N LEU A 44 7.78 -8.93 24.35
CA LEU A 44 7.31 -9.72 25.48
C LEU A 44 8.37 -10.73 25.95
N SER A 45 9.05 -11.42 25.04
CA SER A 45 10.16 -12.33 25.34
C SER A 45 11.29 -11.63 26.08
N GLN A 46 11.72 -10.46 25.60
CA GLN A 46 12.79 -9.69 26.25
C GLN A 46 12.38 -9.23 27.65
N PHE A 47 11.13 -8.76 27.81
CA PHE A 47 10.60 -8.33 29.09
C PHE A 47 10.54 -9.49 30.11
N LEU A 48 10.03 -10.65 29.70
CA LEU A 48 9.91 -11.82 30.59
C LEU A 48 11.28 -12.38 30.96
N LYS A 49 12.25 -12.40 30.04
CA LYS A 49 13.63 -12.79 30.34
C LYS A 49 14.32 -11.84 31.31
N LEU A 50 14.08 -10.54 31.18
CA LEU A 50 14.63 -9.54 32.09
C LEU A 50 14.01 -9.64 33.49
N ARG A 51 12.69 -9.88 33.55
CA ARG A 51 11.94 -9.95 34.81
C ARG A 51 12.17 -11.26 35.57
N TYR A 52 12.43 -12.36 34.85
CA TYR A 52 12.61 -13.71 35.38
C TYR A 52 13.84 -14.39 34.75
N PRO A 53 15.06 -13.94 35.09
CA PRO A 53 16.29 -14.41 34.43
C PRO A 53 16.61 -15.89 34.70
N SER A 54 16.14 -16.44 35.81
CA SER A 54 16.43 -17.82 36.24
C SER A 54 15.48 -18.87 35.64
N ILE A 55 14.42 -18.45 34.92
CA ILE A 55 13.38 -19.34 34.40
C ILE A 55 13.58 -19.56 32.90
N ARG A 56 13.59 -20.84 32.48
CA ARG A 56 13.61 -21.23 31.07
C ARG A 56 12.19 -21.27 30.49
N GLY A 57 12.06 -21.08 29.18
CA GLY A 57 10.76 -21.17 28.49
C GLY A 57 10.21 -19.85 27.95
N PHE A 58 10.88 -18.72 28.19
CA PHE A 58 10.46 -17.41 27.64
C PHE A 58 11.12 -17.07 26.29
N SER A 59 11.46 -18.08 25.47
CA SER A 59 11.91 -17.82 24.10
C SER A 59 10.73 -17.34 23.25
N VAL A 60 11.04 -16.53 22.23
CA VAL A 60 10.03 -16.02 21.28
C VAL A 60 9.18 -17.16 20.72
N ARG A 61 9.82 -18.26 20.30
CA ARG A 61 9.14 -19.45 19.77
C ARG A 61 8.16 -20.10 20.76
N THR A 62 8.51 -20.14 22.05
CA THR A 62 7.65 -20.74 23.07
C THR A 62 6.43 -19.86 23.34
N ILE A 63 6.64 -18.54 23.40
CA ILE A 63 5.57 -17.55 23.54
C ILE A 63 4.65 -17.59 22.31
N GLU A 64 5.19 -17.66 21.10
CA GLU A 64 4.42 -17.81 19.86
C GLU A 64 3.55 -19.06 19.89
N ARG A 65 4.12 -20.21 20.28
CA ARG A 65 3.38 -21.47 20.37
C ARG A 65 2.26 -21.37 21.41
N PHE A 66 2.55 -20.79 22.57
CA PHE A 66 1.57 -20.58 23.63
C PHE A 66 0.43 -19.65 23.18
N CYS A 67 0.76 -18.53 22.54
CA CYS A 67 -0.25 -17.60 22.04
C CYS A 67 -1.09 -18.23 20.92
N ALA A 68 -0.49 -19.04 20.05
CA ALA A 68 -1.22 -19.76 19.01
C ALA A 68 -2.19 -20.81 19.58
N ASP A 69 -1.75 -21.58 20.58
CA ASP A 69 -2.57 -22.59 21.27
C ASP A 69 -3.75 -21.95 22.01
N LYS A 70 -3.53 -20.79 22.62
CA LYS A 70 -4.54 -20.02 23.36
C LYS A 70 -5.37 -19.05 22.50
N GLY A 71 -5.13 -19.00 21.19
CA GLY A 71 -5.81 -18.08 20.27
C GLY A 71 -5.53 -16.59 20.53
N ILE A 72 -4.42 -16.26 21.19
CA ILE A 72 -4.03 -14.89 21.53
C ILE A 72 -3.32 -14.27 20.33
N HIS A 73 -3.89 -13.19 19.80
CA HIS A 73 -3.37 -12.49 18.63
C HIS A 73 -3.31 -10.98 18.86
N ARG A 74 -2.22 -10.36 18.41
CA ARG A 74 -2.01 -8.90 18.52
C ARG A 74 -3.07 -8.10 17.75
N THR A 75 -3.52 -8.64 16.62
CA THR A 75 -4.60 -8.04 15.85
C THR A 75 -5.92 -8.60 16.33
N ASN A 76 -6.87 -7.71 16.64
CA ASN A 76 -8.28 -8.05 16.83
C ASN A 76 -8.82 -8.60 15.50
N ARG A 77 -8.61 -9.90 15.28
CA ARG A 77 -9.15 -10.62 14.14
C ARG A 77 -10.59 -10.90 14.49
N LEU A 78 -11.52 -10.36 13.70
CA LEU A 78 -12.88 -10.86 13.71
C LEU A 78 -12.81 -12.39 13.55
N ASP A 79 -13.41 -13.14 14.46
CA ASP A 79 -13.42 -14.59 14.42
C ASP A 79 -14.16 -15.09 13.16
N ASP A 80 -13.85 -16.30 12.68
CA ASP A 80 -14.51 -16.88 11.51
C ASP A 80 -16.02 -17.08 11.77
N ALA A 81 -16.42 -17.48 12.98
CA ALA A 81 -17.84 -17.59 13.35
C ALA A 81 -18.56 -16.24 13.31
N ALA A 82 -17.92 -15.17 13.79
CA ALA A 82 -18.47 -13.82 13.72
C ALA A 82 -18.52 -13.32 12.25
N LEU A 83 -17.51 -13.65 11.45
CA LEU A 83 -17.48 -13.32 10.02
C LEU A 83 -18.62 -13.99 9.25
N GLU A 84 -18.94 -15.23 9.59
CA GLU A 84 -20.07 -15.98 9.01
C GLU A 84 -21.44 -15.38 9.37
N GLN A 85 -21.55 -14.53 10.38
CA GLN A 85 -22.77 -13.76 10.66
C GLN A 85 -22.79 -12.42 9.95
N VAL A 86 -21.64 -11.72 9.93
CA VAL A 86 -21.50 -10.38 9.36
C VAL A 86 -21.64 -10.39 7.84
N VAL A 87 -21.07 -11.38 7.15
CA VAL A 87 -21.08 -11.44 5.68
C VAL A 87 -22.49 -11.66 5.12
N PRO A 88 -23.30 -12.63 5.58
CA PRO A 88 -24.69 -12.76 5.15
C PRO A 88 -25.53 -11.52 5.44
N ALA A 89 -25.32 -10.87 6.59
CA ALA A 89 -26.00 -9.62 6.91
C ALA A 89 -25.66 -8.52 5.89
N ALA A 90 -24.38 -8.36 5.56
CA ALA A 90 -23.92 -7.43 4.53
C ALA A 90 -24.51 -7.77 3.15
N VAL A 91 -24.54 -9.04 2.76
CA VAL A 91 -25.14 -9.50 1.49
C VAL A 91 -26.62 -9.16 1.41
N ARG A 92 -27.38 -9.23 2.51
CA ARG A 92 -28.79 -8.78 2.53
C ARG A 92 -28.93 -7.28 2.27
N THR A 93 -27.96 -6.49 2.69
CA THR A 93 -27.97 -5.02 2.52
C THR A 93 -27.55 -4.60 1.10
N VAL A 94 -26.44 -5.12 0.58
CA VAL A 94 -25.85 -4.67 -0.70
C VAL A 94 -26.14 -5.59 -1.89
N GLY A 95 -26.70 -6.77 -1.62
CA GLY A 95 -27.00 -7.79 -2.62
C GLY A 95 -25.84 -8.74 -2.91
N PRO A 96 -26.14 -9.87 -3.60
CA PRO A 96 -25.17 -10.94 -3.87
C PRO A 96 -24.16 -10.61 -4.98
N SER A 97 -24.39 -9.56 -5.76
CA SER A 97 -23.49 -9.11 -6.84
C SER A 97 -22.12 -8.68 -6.33
N TYR A 98 -22.05 -8.21 -5.08
CA TYR A 98 -20.82 -7.77 -4.44
C TYR A 98 -19.86 -8.96 -4.25
N GLY A 99 -18.73 -8.91 -4.96
CA GLY A 99 -17.68 -9.91 -4.85
C GLY A 99 -16.76 -9.66 -3.65
N ARG A 100 -15.76 -10.53 -3.47
CA ARG A 100 -14.79 -10.43 -2.37
C ARG A 100 -14.18 -9.04 -2.18
N LYS A 101 -13.84 -8.34 -3.27
CA LYS A 101 -13.22 -7.02 -3.23
C LYS A 101 -14.19 -5.94 -2.77
N THR A 102 -15.36 -5.85 -3.39
CA THR A 102 -16.38 -4.84 -3.05
C THR A 102 -16.95 -5.09 -1.66
N MET A 103 -17.17 -6.35 -1.28
CA MET A 103 -17.62 -6.72 0.06
C MET A 103 -16.57 -6.37 1.13
N THR A 104 -15.28 -6.59 0.86
CA THR A 104 -14.21 -6.16 1.78
C THR A 104 -14.19 -4.64 1.96
N GLY A 105 -14.44 -3.89 0.88
CA GLY A 105 -14.58 -2.43 0.94
C GLY A 105 -15.77 -2.00 1.80
N PHE A 106 -16.94 -2.62 1.59
CA PHE A 106 -18.15 -2.37 2.37
C PHE A 106 -17.97 -2.68 3.86
N LEU A 107 -17.37 -3.82 4.20
CA LEU A 107 -17.09 -4.17 5.60
C LEU A 107 -16.12 -3.17 6.23
N ARG A 108 -15.10 -2.74 5.48
CA ARG A 108 -14.14 -1.74 5.96
C ARG A 108 -14.79 -0.38 6.24
N SER A 109 -15.80 0.03 5.46
CA SER A 109 -16.54 1.27 5.73
C SER A 109 -17.45 1.17 6.97
N HIS A 110 -17.76 -0.04 7.42
CA HIS A 110 -18.51 -0.33 8.65
C HIS A 110 -17.59 -0.80 9.78
N GLU A 111 -16.33 -0.34 9.78
CA GLU A 111 -15.29 -0.62 10.78
C GLU A 111 -14.85 -2.09 10.92
N VAL A 112 -15.34 -2.99 10.06
CA VAL A 112 -14.97 -4.40 10.07
C VAL A 112 -13.77 -4.64 9.13
N ARG A 113 -12.59 -4.87 9.73
CA ARG A 113 -11.35 -5.13 8.99
C ARG A 113 -11.09 -6.63 8.83
N VAL A 114 -11.31 -7.15 7.62
CA VAL A 114 -11.10 -8.57 7.27
C VAL A 114 -10.32 -8.67 5.96
N SER A 115 -9.57 -9.77 5.77
CA SER A 115 -8.85 -10.01 4.52
C SER A 115 -9.80 -10.44 3.39
N GLU A 116 -9.50 -10.03 2.15
CA GLU A 116 -10.31 -10.38 0.98
C GLU A 116 -10.50 -11.90 0.80
N THR A 117 -9.51 -12.70 1.21
CA THR A 117 -9.55 -14.16 1.13
C THR A 117 -10.59 -14.74 2.08
N ARG A 118 -10.61 -14.29 3.34
CA ARG A 118 -11.59 -14.73 4.34
C ARG A 118 -13.01 -14.31 3.97
N VAL A 119 -13.18 -13.08 3.46
CA VAL A 119 -14.46 -12.62 2.92
C VAL A 119 -14.91 -13.48 1.74
N GLY A 120 -14.00 -13.85 0.84
CA GLY A 120 -14.30 -14.75 -0.29
C GLY A 120 -14.79 -16.12 0.16
N GLN A 121 -14.18 -16.70 1.19
CA GLN A 121 -14.61 -17.97 1.78
C GLN A 121 -15.99 -17.84 2.43
N ALA A 122 -16.21 -16.81 3.25
CA ALA A 122 -17.51 -16.55 3.88
C ALA A 122 -18.61 -16.30 2.83
N LEU A 123 -18.33 -15.58 1.73
CA LEU A 123 -19.28 -15.37 0.64
C LEU A 123 -19.69 -16.67 -0.06
N ARG A 124 -18.77 -17.63 -0.20
CA ARG A 124 -19.06 -18.95 -0.78
C ARG A 124 -20.07 -19.72 0.07
N HIS A 125 -20.02 -19.58 1.39
CA HIS A 125 -20.99 -20.17 2.31
C HIS A 125 -22.30 -19.37 2.37
N ALA A 126 -22.21 -18.03 2.34
CA ALA A 126 -23.37 -17.15 2.43
C ALA A 126 -24.28 -17.22 1.18
N ASN A 127 -23.71 -17.39 -0.02
CA ASN A 127 -24.49 -17.57 -1.23
C ASN A 127 -23.78 -18.53 -2.22
N PRO A 128 -23.96 -19.85 -2.04
CA PRO A 128 -23.31 -20.85 -2.88
C PRO A 128 -23.83 -20.84 -4.32
N VAL A 129 -25.11 -20.49 -4.52
CA VAL A 129 -25.73 -20.42 -5.85
C VAL A 129 -25.07 -19.34 -6.69
N TYR A 130 -24.99 -18.12 -6.16
CA TYR A 130 -24.39 -16.99 -6.88
C TYR A 130 -22.89 -17.19 -7.11
N HIS A 131 -22.19 -17.85 -6.17
CA HIS A 131 -20.80 -18.21 -6.35
C HIS A 131 -20.61 -19.21 -7.50
N ARG A 132 -21.49 -20.22 -7.59
CA ARG A 132 -21.50 -21.18 -8.70
C ARG A 132 -21.81 -20.49 -10.01
N ASP A 133 -22.85 -19.67 -10.07
CA ASP A 133 -23.27 -18.97 -11.29
C ASP A 133 -22.18 -18.02 -11.80
N ARG A 134 -21.48 -17.30 -10.90
CA ARG A 134 -20.34 -16.45 -11.26
C ARG A 134 -19.16 -17.27 -11.77
N THR A 135 -18.90 -18.42 -11.17
CA THR A 135 -17.85 -19.34 -11.62
C THR A 135 -18.19 -19.91 -12.99
N GLU A 136 -19.41 -20.39 -13.18
CA GLU A 136 -19.92 -20.90 -14.46
C GLU A 136 -19.94 -19.83 -15.55
N ALA A 137 -20.37 -18.60 -15.24
CA ALA A 137 -20.34 -17.48 -16.18
C ALA A 137 -18.90 -17.12 -16.55
N ALA A 138 -17.99 -17.06 -15.58
CA ALA A 138 -16.57 -16.86 -15.86
C ALA A 138 -16.01 -18.00 -16.73
N THR A 139 -16.38 -19.25 -16.47
CA THR A 139 -16.00 -20.41 -17.29
C THR A 139 -16.58 -20.35 -18.70
N ARG A 140 -17.82 -19.87 -18.87
CA ARG A 140 -18.44 -19.65 -20.19
C ARG A 140 -17.81 -18.47 -20.94
N SER A 141 -17.29 -17.47 -20.22
CA SER A 141 -16.54 -16.34 -20.78
C SER A 141 -15.04 -16.62 -20.95
N LEU A 142 -14.53 -17.76 -20.48
CA LEU A 142 -13.18 -18.19 -20.82
C LEU A 142 -13.19 -18.62 -22.28
N ASN A 143 -12.23 -18.10 -23.05
CA ASN A 143 -12.01 -18.54 -24.41
C ASN A 143 -11.76 -20.06 -24.38
N PRO A 144 -12.63 -20.90 -24.99
CA PRO A 144 -12.57 -22.36 -24.89
C PRO A 144 -11.30 -22.95 -25.50
N VAL A 145 -10.58 -22.14 -26.27
CA VAL A 145 -9.28 -22.47 -26.80
C VAL A 145 -8.23 -21.75 -25.95
N PRO A 146 -7.34 -22.47 -25.23
CA PRO A 146 -6.21 -21.83 -24.57
C PRO A 146 -5.46 -21.02 -25.62
N TYR A 147 -5.10 -19.77 -25.30
CA TYR A 147 -4.33 -18.94 -26.22
C TYR A 147 -3.03 -19.67 -26.57
N ARG A 148 -3.05 -20.43 -27.67
CA ARG A 148 -1.85 -20.97 -28.28
C ARG A 148 -1.06 -19.74 -28.64
N ARG A 149 0.11 -19.53 -28.02
CA ARG A 149 1.02 -18.46 -28.40
C ARG A 149 1.23 -18.61 -29.90
N LYS A 150 0.56 -17.76 -30.70
CA LYS A 150 0.65 -17.83 -32.15
C LYS A 150 2.09 -17.42 -32.46
N ASN A 151 2.92 -18.37 -32.86
CA ASN A 151 4.24 -18.04 -33.39
C ASN A 151 4.01 -17.14 -34.61
N GLY A 152 4.49 -15.90 -34.54
CA GLY A 152 4.32 -14.89 -35.58
C GLY A 152 4.43 -13.48 -35.00
N THR A 153 4.91 -12.55 -35.80
CA THR A 153 5.04 -11.15 -35.38
C THR A 153 3.62 -10.58 -35.20
N PRO A 154 3.30 -9.85 -34.12
CA PRO A 154 1.94 -9.33 -33.88
C PRO A 154 1.34 -8.60 -35.09
N ASN A 155 2.15 -7.84 -35.82
CA ASN A 155 1.75 -7.11 -37.03
C ASN A 155 1.37 -8.03 -38.21
N GLU A 156 1.96 -9.22 -38.32
CA GLU A 156 1.65 -10.21 -39.35
C GLU A 156 0.37 -10.97 -39.00
N ILE A 157 0.20 -11.30 -37.71
CA ILE A 157 -1.02 -11.94 -37.21
C ILE A 157 -2.22 -10.99 -37.34
N MET A 158 -2.01 -9.70 -37.06
CA MET A 158 -3.01 -8.67 -37.28
C MET A 158 -3.37 -8.62 -38.77
N ARG A 159 -2.40 -8.44 -39.68
CA ARG A 159 -2.69 -8.36 -41.12
C ARG A 159 -3.50 -9.55 -41.68
N ARG A 160 -3.20 -10.78 -41.24
CA ARG A 160 -3.88 -11.98 -41.76
C ARG A 160 -5.28 -12.26 -41.17
N ALA A 161 -5.55 -11.78 -39.97
CA ALA A 161 -6.75 -12.15 -39.21
C ALA A 161 -7.62 -10.93 -38.84
N ASN A 162 -7.21 -9.73 -39.23
CA ASN A 162 -7.96 -8.52 -38.99
C ASN A 162 -9.16 -8.49 -39.93
N MET A 163 -10.37 -8.59 -39.36
CA MET A 163 -11.65 -8.41 -40.06
C MET A 163 -12.20 -6.98 -39.92
N THR A 164 -11.43 -6.04 -39.37
CA THR A 164 -11.88 -4.64 -39.32
C THR A 164 -11.81 -4.00 -40.71
N ALA A 165 -12.88 -3.32 -41.08
CA ALA A 165 -12.95 -2.53 -42.30
C ALA A 165 -11.98 -1.34 -42.19
N TYR A 166 -11.32 -1.02 -43.30
CA TYR A 166 -10.52 0.19 -43.40
C TYR A 166 -11.45 1.40 -43.25
N VAL A 167 -11.24 2.19 -42.19
CA VAL A 167 -11.91 3.48 -42.03
C VAL A 167 -11.12 4.50 -42.82
N GLN A 168 -11.79 5.19 -43.74
CA GLN A 168 -11.17 6.28 -44.49
C GLN A 168 -10.73 7.37 -43.49
N PRO A 169 -9.49 7.89 -43.57
CA PRO A 169 -9.01 8.92 -42.65
C PRO A 169 -9.90 10.16 -42.62
N SER A 170 -10.58 10.48 -43.72
CA SER A 170 -11.54 11.59 -43.83
C SER A 170 -12.80 11.43 -42.97
N VAL A 171 -13.05 10.24 -42.43
CA VAL A 171 -14.17 9.96 -41.51
C VAL A 171 -13.76 10.18 -40.05
N LEU A 172 -12.45 10.20 -39.77
CA LEU A 172 -11.96 10.48 -38.43
C LEU A 172 -11.93 11.99 -38.20
N PRO A 173 -12.42 12.47 -37.05
CA PRO A 173 -12.26 13.87 -36.68
C PRO A 173 -10.78 14.21 -36.49
N GLU A 174 -10.42 15.47 -36.71
CA GLU A 174 -9.11 15.98 -36.33
C GLU A 174 -8.94 15.91 -34.81
N THR A 175 -7.68 15.86 -34.37
CA THR A 175 -7.35 15.61 -32.96
C THR A 175 -8.03 16.60 -32.03
N GLU A 176 -8.04 17.88 -32.41
CA GLU A 176 -8.64 18.97 -31.66
C GLU A 176 -10.17 18.86 -31.60
N ASP A 177 -10.80 18.37 -32.67
CA ASP A 177 -12.26 18.16 -32.73
C ASP A 177 -12.67 17.00 -31.83
N ALA A 178 -11.93 15.89 -31.88
CA ALA A 178 -12.15 14.73 -31.03
C ALA A 178 -11.99 15.06 -29.54
N VAL A 179 -10.97 15.85 -29.18
CA VAL A 179 -10.75 16.31 -27.81
C VAL A 179 -11.91 17.15 -27.31
N ARG A 180 -12.35 18.14 -28.09
CA ARG A 180 -13.48 19.01 -27.73
C ARG A 180 -14.77 18.22 -27.55
N GLU A 181 -15.05 17.27 -28.44
CA GLU A 181 -16.23 16.43 -28.35
C GLU A 181 -16.20 15.56 -27.07
N MET A 182 -15.08 14.90 -26.78
CA MET A 182 -14.94 14.09 -25.57
C MET A 182 -15.11 14.91 -24.29
N GLU A 183 -14.53 16.11 -24.24
CA GLU A 183 -14.68 17.02 -23.09
C GLU A 183 -16.12 17.53 -22.95
N SER A 184 -16.80 17.82 -24.05
CA SER A 184 -18.22 18.22 -24.04
C SER A 184 -19.15 17.13 -23.48
N LEU A 185 -18.77 15.86 -23.66
CA LEU A 185 -19.48 14.70 -23.11
C LEU A 185 -19.15 14.42 -21.63
N GLY A 186 -18.37 15.31 -20.99
CA GLY A 186 -18.01 15.21 -19.58
C GLY A 186 -16.80 14.32 -19.29
N SER A 187 -16.04 13.92 -20.31
CA SER A 187 -14.76 13.24 -20.12
C SER A 187 -13.68 14.24 -19.73
N ASN A 188 -12.84 13.90 -18.74
CA ASN A 188 -11.65 14.69 -18.41
C ASN A 188 -10.43 13.96 -18.97
N LEU A 189 -9.92 14.43 -20.11
CA LEU A 189 -8.68 13.90 -20.66
C LEU A 189 -7.52 14.17 -19.70
N THR A 190 -6.65 13.19 -19.55
CA THR A 190 -5.44 13.35 -18.76
C THR A 190 -4.41 14.08 -19.60
N TYR A 191 -4.22 15.37 -19.31
CA TYR A 191 -3.12 16.14 -19.86
C TYR A 191 -1.85 15.79 -19.09
N PHE A 192 -0.86 15.26 -19.80
CA PHE A 192 0.48 15.12 -19.24
C PHE A 192 1.10 16.50 -19.15
N SER A 193 1.54 16.90 -17.95
CA SER A 193 2.27 18.14 -17.80
C SER A 193 3.55 18.08 -18.64
N GLY A 194 3.96 19.21 -19.22
CA GLY A 194 5.27 19.35 -19.87
C GLY A 194 6.45 19.29 -18.88
N PHE A 195 6.28 18.62 -17.73
CA PHE A 195 7.32 18.50 -16.72
C PHE A 195 8.50 17.71 -17.29
N GLY A 196 9.70 18.29 -17.17
CA GLY A 196 10.93 17.73 -17.73
C GLY A 196 11.21 18.11 -19.19
N ILE A 197 10.32 18.89 -19.82
CA ILE A 197 10.59 19.53 -21.11
C ILE A 197 11.22 20.90 -20.88
N ASP A 198 12.33 21.18 -21.58
CA ASP A 198 12.95 22.51 -21.56
C ASP A 198 11.97 23.53 -22.17
N PRO A 199 11.64 24.64 -21.49
CA PRO A 199 10.76 25.67 -22.05
C PRO A 199 11.25 26.25 -23.38
N LEU A 200 12.55 26.22 -23.65
CA LEU A 200 13.16 26.69 -24.89
C LEU A 200 13.27 25.59 -25.96
N GLN A 201 12.68 24.41 -25.74
CA GLN A 201 12.74 23.28 -26.68
C GLN A 201 12.24 23.70 -28.07
N GLY A 202 13.04 23.41 -29.09
CA GLY A 202 12.79 23.82 -30.48
C GLY A 202 13.44 25.15 -30.88
N GLN A 203 13.92 25.94 -29.92
CA GLN A 203 14.57 27.23 -30.15
C GLN A 203 16.08 27.15 -29.84
N VAL A 204 16.83 26.47 -30.71
CA VAL A 204 18.26 26.14 -30.51
C VAL A 204 19.10 27.37 -30.15
N HIS A 205 18.89 28.49 -30.83
CA HIS A 205 19.63 29.72 -30.60
C HIS A 205 19.44 30.29 -29.18
N LEU A 206 18.24 30.17 -28.58
CA LEU A 206 17.98 30.63 -27.22
C LEU A 206 18.60 29.69 -26.18
N ILE A 207 18.62 28.39 -26.46
CA ILE A 207 19.30 27.41 -25.61
C ILE A 207 20.81 27.71 -25.55
N GLU A 208 21.42 27.93 -26.71
CA GLU A 208 22.84 28.30 -26.79
C GLU A 208 23.14 29.61 -26.07
N GLU A 209 22.26 30.60 -26.21
CA GLU A 209 22.40 31.89 -25.53
C GLU A 209 22.28 31.76 -24.01
N ARG A 210 21.28 31.02 -23.51
CA ARG A 210 21.14 30.70 -22.09
C ARG A 210 22.41 30.05 -21.55
N ASP A 211 22.90 29.02 -22.23
CA ASP A 211 24.05 28.24 -21.78
C ASP A 211 25.34 29.08 -21.85
N ARG A 212 25.44 30.02 -22.78
CA ARG A 212 26.50 31.02 -22.85
C ARG A 212 26.46 31.95 -21.63
N LEU A 213 25.29 32.53 -21.33
CA LEU A 213 25.09 33.42 -20.17
C LEU A 213 25.35 32.69 -18.84
N PHE A 214 24.94 31.42 -18.74
CA PHE A 214 25.20 30.58 -17.58
C PHE A 214 26.69 30.34 -17.39
N ARG A 215 27.41 29.95 -18.45
CA ARG A 215 28.86 29.69 -18.41
C ARG A 215 29.69 30.93 -18.15
N GLN A 216 29.24 32.13 -18.53
CA GLN A 216 29.90 33.37 -18.16
C GLN A 216 29.95 33.59 -16.65
N ARG A 217 28.88 33.20 -15.93
CA ARG A 217 28.79 33.35 -14.48
C ARG A 217 29.37 32.17 -13.71
N TYR A 218 29.22 30.97 -14.27
CA TYR A 218 29.67 29.70 -13.69
C TYR A 218 30.46 28.90 -14.75
N PRO A 219 31.76 29.19 -14.92
CA PRO A 219 32.57 28.53 -15.94
C PRO A 219 32.86 27.06 -15.65
N ASP A 220 32.89 26.68 -14.37
CA ASP A 220 33.17 25.33 -13.89
C ASP A 220 32.08 24.87 -12.91
N PHE A 221 31.77 23.57 -12.97
CA PHE A 221 30.81 22.92 -12.08
C PHE A 221 31.45 22.35 -10.80
N GLY A 222 32.78 22.31 -10.72
CA GLY A 222 33.53 21.87 -9.54
C GLY A 222 33.06 22.52 -8.22
N PRO A 223 32.85 23.85 -8.15
CA PRO A 223 32.35 24.52 -6.95
C PRO A 223 30.94 24.07 -6.52
N PHE A 224 30.04 23.79 -7.47
CA PHE A 224 28.72 23.22 -7.15
C PHE A 224 28.85 21.82 -6.58
N PHE A 225 29.68 20.97 -7.19
CA PHE A 225 29.88 19.61 -6.69
C PHE A 225 30.49 19.61 -5.28
N HIS A 226 31.54 20.42 -5.07
CA HIS A 226 32.21 20.51 -3.78
C HIS A 226 31.27 21.00 -2.66
N SER A 227 30.46 22.03 -2.92
CA SER A 227 29.50 22.55 -1.95
C SER A 227 28.43 21.52 -1.59
N VAL A 228 27.84 20.86 -2.60
CA VAL A 228 26.81 19.83 -2.40
C VAL A 228 27.33 18.63 -1.61
N VAL A 229 28.53 18.12 -1.90
CA VAL A 229 29.13 17.00 -1.17
C VAL A 229 29.40 17.36 0.30
N ASN A 230 29.74 18.61 0.57
CA ASN A 230 29.94 19.13 1.93
C ASN A 230 28.64 19.59 2.61
N ARG A 231 27.47 19.26 2.04
CA ARG A 231 26.13 19.61 2.55
C ARG A 231 25.85 21.12 2.61
N ASP A 232 26.56 21.92 1.83
CA ASP A 232 26.22 23.31 1.56
C ASP A 232 25.50 23.40 0.21
N PHE A 233 24.19 23.64 0.26
CA PHE A 233 23.35 23.72 -0.93
C PHE A 233 23.12 25.14 -1.43
N HIS A 234 23.64 26.15 -0.74
CA HIS A 234 23.35 27.54 -1.05
C HIS A 234 23.88 27.93 -2.44
N HIS A 235 25.10 27.52 -2.77
CA HIS A 235 25.69 27.80 -4.08
C HIS A 235 24.89 27.13 -5.21
N PHE A 236 24.54 25.85 -5.05
CA PHE A 236 23.72 25.11 -6.02
C PHE A 236 22.34 25.77 -6.21
N GLN A 237 21.68 26.18 -5.13
CA GLN A 237 20.40 26.88 -5.20
C GLN A 237 20.51 28.21 -5.98
N GLN A 238 21.57 28.99 -5.75
CA GLN A 238 21.81 30.23 -6.50
C GLN A 238 22.02 29.96 -8.00
N GLY A 239 22.80 28.93 -8.35
CA GLY A 239 23.00 28.52 -9.74
C GLY A 239 21.69 28.12 -10.41
N LEU A 240 20.87 27.32 -9.73
CA LEU A 240 19.57 26.89 -10.25
C LEU A 240 18.61 28.08 -10.47
N LEU A 241 18.52 28.99 -9.50
CA LEU A 241 17.69 30.19 -9.62
C LEU A 241 18.16 31.10 -10.76
N PHE A 242 19.47 31.24 -10.93
CA PHE A 242 20.05 31.99 -12.05
C PHE A 242 19.71 31.36 -13.40
N PHE A 243 19.79 30.02 -13.51
CA PHE A 243 19.42 29.29 -14.72
C PHE A 243 17.93 29.46 -15.07
N ILE A 244 17.05 29.40 -14.07
CA ILE A 244 15.61 29.64 -14.23
C ILE A 244 15.35 31.08 -14.69
N ASP A 245 16.01 32.07 -14.08
CA ASP A 245 15.90 33.48 -14.47
C ASP A 245 16.31 33.70 -15.94
N LYS A 246 17.44 33.15 -16.37
CA LYS A 246 17.87 33.27 -17.78
C LYS A 246 16.94 32.56 -18.75
N THR A 247 16.42 31.40 -18.38
CA THR A 247 15.42 30.71 -19.20
C THR A 247 14.16 31.56 -19.36
N ARG A 248 13.67 32.19 -18.28
CA ARG A 248 12.46 33.04 -18.31
C ARG A 248 12.65 34.34 -19.09
N ASN A 249 13.84 34.94 -19.05
CA ASN A 249 14.12 36.19 -19.76
C ASN A 249 14.31 36.00 -21.27
N LEU A 250 14.47 34.76 -21.74
CA LEU A 250 14.64 34.43 -23.16
C LEU A 250 13.33 33.94 -23.81
N LEU A 251 12.34 33.54 -23.02
CA LEU A 251 10.97 33.23 -23.48
C LEU A 251 10.22 34.50 -23.88
#